data_AF-A0AA35S348-F1
#
_entry.id   AF-A0AA35S348-F1
#
_cell.length_a   1.000
_cell.length_b   1.000
_cell.length_c   1.000
_cell.angle_alpha   90.00
_cell.angle_beta   90.00
_cell.angle_gamma   90.00
#
_symmetry.space_group_name_H-M   'P 1'
#
loop_
_entity.id
_entity.type
_entity.pdbx_description
1 polymer ?
#
loop_
_entity_poly.entity_id
_entity_poly.type
_entity_poly.pdbx_seq_one_letter_code
_entity_poly.pdbx_strand_id
1 'polypeptide(L)'
;MCFYWNRNTGYLVFGKDTEEYIISNLESLRLNGIPHQTFSGLEANQRYPRQLKIPSTHKCIYEEMGGILYASRSLLAFQQEFVKLGGTILDNHQVTEIIPGDRVTVVTNRGSFKANNVVIAAGPWAPALCSSIGVDLPFKVKRVESIYWKVDNADAYSSDIFPTTFGIAHGDTFYSIPVDEYPNMVKISSAGGIWTDANNRDTESGPVTVPAVADFISSTFRGVACKPSIIDYCMYTVTGLNSVQLWGSL
;
A
#
# COMPACT_ATOMS: atom_id res chain seq x y z
N MET A 1 11.84 19.67 -16.03
CA MET A 1 10.89 19.50 -14.91
C MET A 1 11.40 18.33 -14.08
N CYS A 2 11.86 18.56 -12.85
CA CYS A 2 12.25 17.46 -11.96
C CYS A 2 10.99 16.67 -11.59
N PHE A 3 10.90 15.42 -12.04
CA PHE A 3 9.85 14.51 -11.60
C PHE A 3 10.22 14.01 -10.21
N TYR A 4 9.52 14.46 -9.17
CA TYR A 4 9.63 13.87 -7.85
C TYR A 4 8.89 12.52 -7.85
N TRP A 5 9.63 11.42 -7.67
CA TRP A 5 9.09 10.05 -7.57
C TRP A 5 8.77 9.64 -6.13
N ASN A 6 9.32 10.34 -5.15
CA ASN A 6 9.03 10.14 -3.73
C ASN A 6 8.98 11.48 -2.98
N ARG A 7 8.49 11.40 -1.74
CA ARG A 7 8.55 12.47 -0.75
C ARG A 7 8.95 11.88 0.59
N ASN A 8 9.98 12.45 1.20
CA ASN A 8 10.32 12.11 2.57
C ASN A 8 9.40 12.89 3.51
N THR A 9 8.55 12.18 4.23
CA THR A 9 7.62 12.75 5.23
C THR A 9 7.98 12.30 6.65
N GLY A 10 8.94 11.38 6.79
CA GLY A 10 9.04 10.50 7.93
C GLY A 10 7.92 9.44 7.96
N TYR A 11 8.13 8.39 8.75
CA TYR A 11 7.18 7.30 8.98
C TYR A 11 7.02 7.05 10.48
N LEU A 12 5.79 7.18 10.98
CA LEU A 12 5.43 7.05 12.38
C LEU A 12 4.61 5.79 12.63
N VAL A 13 5.22 4.81 13.30
CA VAL A 13 4.54 3.59 13.76
C VAL A 13 4.10 3.76 15.21
N PHE A 14 2.87 3.38 15.57
CA PHE A 14 2.41 3.42 16.96
C PHE A 14 1.43 2.31 17.34
N GLY A 15 1.50 1.87 18.60
CA GLY A 15 0.66 0.82 19.16
C GLY A 15 1.04 0.53 20.62
N LYS A 16 0.44 -0.49 21.24
CA LYS A 16 0.91 -0.94 22.56
C LYS A 16 2.31 -1.53 22.42
N ASP A 17 3.14 -1.33 23.42
CA ASP A 17 4.49 -1.89 23.47
C ASP A 17 4.51 -3.43 23.50
N THR A 18 3.40 -4.06 23.89
CA THR A 18 3.19 -5.51 23.85
C THR A 18 2.75 -6.06 22.50
N GLU A 19 2.40 -5.23 21.52
CA GLU A 19 2.01 -5.70 20.19
C GLU A 19 3.23 -6.26 19.45
N GLU A 20 3.10 -7.47 18.89
CA GLU A 20 4.20 -8.15 18.18
C GLU A 20 4.76 -7.31 17.03
N TYR A 21 3.91 -6.58 16.30
CA TYR A 21 4.34 -5.69 15.23
C TYR A 21 5.26 -4.58 15.74
N ILE A 22 4.95 -3.97 16.90
CA ILE A 22 5.77 -2.89 17.48
C ILE A 22 7.14 -3.43 17.91
N ILE A 23 7.15 -4.61 18.55
CA ILE A 23 8.37 -5.28 18.99
C ILE A 23 9.24 -5.62 17.77
N SER A 24 8.67 -6.32 16.78
CA SER A 24 9.38 -6.76 15.58
C SER A 24 9.88 -5.60 14.73
N ASN A 25 9.08 -4.52 14.58
CA ASN A 25 9.50 -3.33 13.85
C ASN A 25 10.72 -2.67 14.50
N LEU A 26 10.69 -2.49 15.84
CA LEU A 26 11.82 -1.90 16.57
C LEU A 26 13.07 -2.79 16.51
N GLU A 27 12.92 -4.11 16.65
CA GLU A 27 14.02 -5.06 16.53
C GLU A 27 14.64 -5.03 15.14
N SER A 28 13.81 -5.04 14.09
CA SER A 28 14.27 -4.95 12.70
C SER A 28 15.07 -3.67 12.44
N LEU A 29 14.57 -2.51 12.88
CA LEU A 29 15.29 -1.23 12.73
C LEU A 29 16.65 -1.25 13.46
N ARG A 30 16.71 -1.83 14.66
CA ARG A 30 17.95 -1.96 15.44
C ARG A 30 18.94 -2.90 14.77
N LEU A 31 18.49 -4.08 14.35
CA LEU A 31 19.34 -5.09 13.71
C LEU A 31 19.95 -4.58 12.41
N ASN A 32 19.22 -3.75 11.66
CA ASN A 32 19.68 -3.18 10.41
C ASN A 32 20.37 -1.81 10.56
N GLY A 33 20.54 -1.30 11.78
CA GLY A 33 21.20 -0.02 12.03
C GLY A 33 20.47 1.19 11.42
N ILE A 34 19.15 1.10 11.23
CA ILE A 34 18.35 2.18 10.64
C ILE A 34 18.13 3.26 11.70
N PRO A 35 18.49 4.54 11.44
CA PRO A 35 18.24 5.63 12.36
C PRO A 35 16.75 5.79 12.67
N HIS A 36 16.39 5.71 13.95
CA HIS A 36 15.01 5.84 14.41
C HIS A 36 14.96 6.51 15.78
N GLN A 37 13.81 7.12 16.08
CA GLN A 37 13.49 7.64 17.41
C GLN A 37 12.37 6.82 18.02
N THR A 38 12.38 6.68 19.35
CA THR A 38 11.22 6.13 20.06
C THR A 38 10.77 7.08 21.14
N PHE A 39 9.46 7.22 21.29
CA PHE A 39 8.83 8.09 22.28
C PHE A 39 7.43 7.57 22.65
N SER A 40 6.82 8.17 23.66
CA SER A 40 5.46 7.84 24.13
C SER A 40 4.37 8.47 23.26
N GLY A 41 3.15 7.96 23.34
CA GLY A 41 1.98 8.60 22.73
C GLY A 41 1.73 10.02 23.25
N LEU A 42 2.12 10.32 24.50
CA LEU A 42 2.05 11.67 25.05
C LEU A 42 2.97 12.63 24.27
N GLU A 43 4.23 12.23 24.07
CA GLU A 43 5.20 13.02 23.30
C GLU A 43 4.77 13.15 21.83
N ALA A 44 4.17 12.10 21.25
CA ALA A 44 3.61 12.17 19.89
C ALA A 44 2.52 13.23 19.78
N ASN A 45 1.60 13.29 20.75
CA ASN A 45 0.55 14.29 20.80
C ASN A 45 1.09 15.71 21.03
N GLN A 46 2.23 15.86 21.70
CA GLN A 46 2.92 17.15 21.85
C GLN A 46 3.59 17.60 20.55
N ARG A 47 4.16 16.67 19.78
CA ARG A 47 4.78 16.94 18.46
C ARG A 47 3.74 17.28 17.40
N TYR A 48 2.59 16.58 17.41
CA TYR A 48 1.52 16.73 16.42
C TYR A 48 0.17 17.10 17.08
N PRO A 49 0.08 18.25 17.77
CA PRO A 49 -1.06 18.58 18.62
C PRO A 49 -2.36 18.85 17.83
N ARG A 50 -2.24 19.18 16.54
CA ARG A 50 -3.39 19.44 15.66
C ARG A 50 -3.90 18.18 14.98
N GLN A 51 -3.11 17.11 14.94
CA GLN A 51 -3.36 15.93 14.13
C GLN A 51 -3.63 14.69 14.99
N LEU A 52 -2.94 14.54 16.12
CA LEU A 52 -2.93 13.29 16.90
C LEU A 52 -3.54 13.42 18.29
N LYS A 53 -4.08 12.29 18.76
CA LYS A 53 -4.56 12.06 20.12
C LYS A 53 -4.39 10.59 20.55
N ILE A 54 -3.22 10.04 20.25
CA ILE A 54 -2.85 8.65 20.56
C ILE A 54 -2.87 8.45 22.09
N PRO A 55 -3.34 7.29 22.61
CA PRO A 55 -3.20 6.94 24.02
C PRO A 55 -1.78 7.14 24.54
N SER A 56 -1.64 7.80 25.69
CA SER A 56 -0.34 8.24 26.22
C SER A 56 0.64 7.09 26.50
N THR A 57 0.11 5.89 26.76
CA THR A 57 0.86 4.67 27.04
C THR A 57 1.36 3.95 25.79
N HIS A 58 0.90 4.33 24.59
CA HIS A 58 1.41 3.70 23.37
C HIS A 58 2.87 4.04 23.12
N LYS A 59 3.58 3.08 22.54
CA LYS A 59 4.92 3.24 22.02
C LYS A 59 4.83 3.79 20.60
N CYS A 60 5.63 4.83 20.32
CA CYS A 60 5.81 5.38 18.99
C CYS A 60 7.25 5.12 18.51
N ILE A 61 7.38 4.76 17.25
CA ILE A 61 8.65 4.57 16.54
C ILE A 61 8.61 5.48 15.32
N TYR A 62 9.60 6.35 15.18
CA TYR A 62 9.68 7.30 14.07
C TYR A 62 10.96 7.08 13.28
N GLU A 63 10.79 6.83 11.99
CA GLU A 63 11.87 6.69 11.02
C GLU A 63 11.88 7.92 10.09
N GLU A 64 12.97 8.70 10.14
CA GLU A 64 13.07 9.97 9.40
C GLU A 64 13.21 9.79 7.89
N MET A 65 13.64 8.62 7.42
CA MET A 65 13.82 8.36 5.98
C MET A 65 12.56 7.83 5.30
N GLY A 66 11.53 7.47 6.08
CA GLY A 66 10.27 6.95 5.56
C GLY A 66 9.43 8.00 4.85
N GLY A 67 8.47 7.57 4.04
CA GLY A 67 7.54 8.52 3.41
C GLY A 67 6.70 7.95 2.30
N ILE A 68 6.47 8.76 1.26
CA ILE A 68 5.53 8.49 0.17
C ILE A 68 6.32 8.15 -1.09
N LEU A 69 5.91 7.09 -1.79
CA LEU A 69 6.33 6.79 -3.16
C LEU A 69 5.15 7.04 -4.11
N TYR A 70 5.35 7.84 -5.15
CA TYR A 70 4.34 8.10 -6.16
C TYR A 70 4.29 6.95 -7.17
N ALA A 71 3.68 5.83 -6.79
CA ALA A 71 3.72 4.57 -7.54
C ALA A 71 3.46 4.71 -9.05
N SER A 72 2.38 5.40 -9.44
CA SER A 72 2.05 5.60 -10.86
C SER A 72 3.09 6.46 -11.61
N ARG A 73 3.68 7.46 -10.94
CA ARG A 73 4.75 8.29 -11.54
C ARG A 73 6.04 7.49 -11.68
N SER A 74 6.39 6.71 -10.66
CA SER A 74 7.56 5.83 -10.67
C SER A 74 7.43 4.76 -11.78
N LEU A 75 6.26 4.16 -11.93
CA LEU A 75 5.99 3.19 -13.00
C LEU A 75 6.09 3.86 -14.39
N LEU A 76 5.48 5.03 -14.56
CA LEU A 76 5.56 5.76 -15.83
C LEU A 76 7.00 6.11 -16.20
N ALA A 77 7.80 6.57 -15.23
CA ALA A 77 9.21 6.86 -15.44
C ALA A 77 9.98 5.59 -15.86
N PHE A 78 9.73 4.46 -15.19
CA PHE A 78 10.33 3.18 -15.54
C PHE A 78 9.96 2.74 -16.97
N GLN A 79 8.68 2.81 -17.33
CA GLN A 79 8.18 2.46 -18.67
C GLN A 79 8.82 3.34 -19.75
N GLN A 80 8.96 4.64 -19.51
CA GLN A 80 9.60 5.57 -20.44
C GLN A 80 11.08 5.20 -20.67
N GLU A 81 11.84 4.92 -19.62
CA GLU A 81 13.24 4.49 -19.77
C GLU A 81 13.36 3.11 -20.45
N PHE A 82 12.47 2.17 -20.12
CA PHE A 82 12.44 0.87 -20.78
C PHE A 82 12.27 0.99 -22.30
N VAL A 83 11.35 1.85 -22.76
CA VAL A 83 11.13 2.10 -24.20
C VAL A 83 12.33 2.81 -24.83
N LYS A 84 12.94 3.81 -24.15
CA LYS A 84 14.13 4.50 -24.65
C LYS A 84 15.31 3.55 -24.87
N LEU A 85 15.43 2.51 -24.04
CA LEU A 85 16.45 1.46 -24.15
C LEU A 85 16.12 0.39 -25.21
N GLY A 86 15.04 0.57 -25.99
CA GLY A 86 14.63 -0.35 -27.05
C GLY A 86 13.61 -1.40 -26.63
N GLY A 87 13.09 -1.33 -25.40
CA GLY A 87 11.97 -2.15 -24.94
C GLY A 87 10.67 -1.81 -25.68
N THR A 88 9.77 -2.80 -25.79
CA THR A 88 8.43 -2.62 -26.36
C THR A 88 7.39 -2.91 -25.29
N ILE A 89 6.44 -1.99 -25.12
CA ILE A 89 5.29 -2.17 -24.22
C ILE A 89 4.04 -2.35 -25.08
N LEU A 90 3.30 -3.43 -24.82
CA LEU A 90 2.08 -3.78 -25.54
C LEU A 90 0.89 -3.80 -24.58
N ASP A 91 0.23 -2.65 -24.45
CA ASP A 91 -1.00 -2.56 -23.66
C ASP A 91 -2.16 -3.28 -24.35
N ASN A 92 -3.19 -3.66 -23.59
CA ASN A 92 -4.36 -4.39 -24.09
C ASN A 92 -4.04 -5.75 -24.76
N HIS A 93 -2.91 -6.37 -24.39
CA HIS A 93 -2.49 -7.71 -24.79
C HIS A 93 -2.57 -8.65 -23.59
N GLN A 94 -3.78 -9.13 -23.30
CA GLN A 94 -3.98 -10.08 -22.21
C GLN A 94 -3.36 -11.42 -22.58
N VAL A 95 -2.41 -11.89 -21.78
CA VAL A 95 -1.86 -13.25 -21.89
C VAL A 95 -2.93 -14.23 -21.42
N THR A 96 -3.25 -15.21 -22.28
CA THR A 96 -4.26 -16.25 -22.01
C THR A 96 -3.63 -17.61 -21.78
N GLU A 97 -2.42 -17.84 -22.30
CA GLU A 97 -1.72 -19.12 -22.17
C GLU A 97 -0.21 -18.92 -22.30
N ILE A 98 0.57 -19.73 -21.57
CA ILE A 98 2.01 -19.83 -21.69
C ILE A 98 2.35 -21.29 -21.99
N ILE A 99 3.08 -21.54 -23.07
CA ILE A 99 3.43 -22.89 -23.52
C ILE A 99 4.96 -23.04 -23.45
N PRO A 100 5.49 -23.83 -22.50
CA PRO A 100 6.92 -24.13 -22.40
C PRO A 100 7.44 -24.90 -23.62
N GLY A 101 8.70 -24.68 -23.97
CA GLY A 101 9.42 -25.36 -25.05
C GLY A 101 10.81 -24.75 -25.24
N ASP A 102 11.55 -25.17 -26.28
CA ASP A 102 12.89 -24.62 -26.61
C ASP A 102 12.90 -23.09 -26.68
N ARG A 103 11.79 -22.52 -27.17
CA ARG A 103 11.38 -21.13 -26.95
C ARG A 103 9.98 -21.14 -26.37
N VAL A 104 9.76 -20.35 -25.32
CA VAL A 104 8.45 -20.20 -24.69
C VAL A 104 7.51 -19.49 -25.66
N THR A 105 6.32 -20.04 -25.86
CA THR A 105 5.24 -19.40 -26.63
C THR A 105 4.28 -18.72 -25.67
N VAL A 106 4.03 -17.42 -25.86
CA VAL A 106 3.07 -16.64 -25.08
C VAL A 106 1.88 -16.33 -25.98
N VAL A 107 0.71 -16.87 -25.66
CA VAL A 107 -0.53 -16.62 -26.38
C VAL A 107 -1.28 -15.47 -25.72
N THR A 108 -1.74 -14.54 -26.53
CA THR A 108 -2.54 -13.39 -26.09
C THR A 108 -3.85 -13.31 -26.86
N ASN A 109 -4.77 -12.47 -26.39
CA ASN A 109 -5.99 -12.11 -27.11
C ASN A 109 -5.75 -11.42 -28.47
N ARG A 110 -4.51 -11.06 -28.82
CA ARG A 110 -4.14 -10.37 -30.07
C ARG A 110 -3.12 -11.12 -30.91
N GLY A 111 -2.80 -12.37 -30.56
CA GLY A 111 -1.83 -13.21 -31.25
C GLY A 111 -0.78 -13.80 -30.31
N SER A 112 0.24 -14.42 -30.89
CA SER A 112 1.24 -15.19 -30.13
C SER A 112 2.66 -14.69 -30.36
N PHE A 113 3.47 -14.74 -29.30
CA PHE A 113 4.88 -14.36 -29.30
C PHE A 113 5.76 -15.55 -28.92
N LYS A 114 7.02 -15.55 -29.39
CA LYS A 114 8.03 -16.53 -28.98
C LYS A 114 9.23 -15.85 -28.33
N ALA A 115 9.62 -16.29 -27.16
CA ALA A 115 10.76 -15.74 -26.41
C ALA A 115 11.67 -16.85 -25.88
N ASN A 116 12.94 -16.52 -25.64
CA ASN A 116 13.87 -17.46 -25.00
C ASN A 116 13.60 -17.58 -23.50
N ASN A 117 13.18 -16.47 -22.88
CA ASN A 117 12.85 -16.39 -21.45
C ASN A 117 11.54 -15.60 -21.27
N VAL A 118 10.78 -15.95 -20.24
CA VAL A 118 9.55 -15.26 -19.84
C VAL A 118 9.61 -14.99 -18.34
N VAL A 119 9.30 -13.75 -17.94
CA VAL A 119 9.13 -13.33 -16.55
C VAL A 119 7.65 -13.08 -16.29
N ILE A 120 7.07 -13.75 -15.30
CA ILE A 120 5.67 -13.57 -14.91
C ILE A 120 5.60 -12.59 -13.74
N ALA A 121 5.17 -11.36 -14.02
CA ALA A 121 4.98 -10.30 -13.03
C ALA A 121 3.49 -9.85 -12.99
N ALA A 122 2.57 -10.80 -13.08
CA ALA A 122 1.14 -10.56 -13.31
C ALA A 122 0.30 -10.27 -12.05
N GLY A 123 0.93 -9.94 -10.92
CA GLY A 123 0.25 -9.57 -9.67
C GLY A 123 -0.88 -10.54 -9.29
N PRO A 124 -2.13 -10.06 -9.08
CA PRO A 124 -3.29 -10.90 -8.73
C PRO A 124 -3.62 -12.02 -9.73
N TRP A 125 -3.21 -11.90 -10.99
CA TRP A 125 -3.44 -12.91 -12.03
C TRP A 125 -2.32 -13.96 -12.13
N ALA A 126 -1.21 -13.78 -11.41
CA ALA A 126 -0.08 -14.70 -11.45
C ALA A 126 -0.45 -16.16 -11.11
N PRO A 127 -1.29 -16.47 -10.11
CA PRO A 127 -1.63 -17.86 -9.78
C PRO A 127 -2.28 -18.61 -10.94
N ALA A 128 -3.23 -17.97 -11.64
CA ALA A 128 -3.90 -18.57 -12.80
C ALA A 128 -2.92 -18.84 -13.95
N LEU A 129 -2.05 -17.87 -14.25
CA LEU A 129 -1.04 -18.02 -15.32
C LEU A 129 0.00 -19.09 -14.97
N CYS A 130 0.50 -19.13 -13.74
CA CYS A 130 1.48 -20.13 -13.31
C CYS A 130 0.90 -21.54 -13.25
N SER A 131 -0.36 -21.68 -12.84
CA SER A 131 -1.04 -22.98 -12.82
C SER A 131 -1.13 -23.60 -14.22
N SER A 132 -1.32 -22.77 -15.26
CA SER A 132 -1.36 -23.23 -16.66
C SER A 132 -0.07 -23.91 -17.13
N ILE A 133 1.06 -23.64 -16.47
CA ILE A 133 2.38 -24.25 -16.74
C ILE A 133 2.82 -25.24 -15.66
N GLY A 134 1.89 -25.70 -14.81
CA GLY A 134 2.14 -26.70 -13.78
C GLY A 134 2.83 -26.16 -12.52
N VAL A 135 2.85 -24.84 -12.31
CA VAL A 135 3.40 -24.20 -11.11
C VAL A 135 2.25 -23.74 -10.22
N ASP A 136 2.08 -24.39 -9.07
CA ASP A 136 1.09 -23.97 -8.09
C ASP A 136 1.65 -22.89 -7.16
N LEU A 137 1.00 -21.73 -7.14
CA LEU A 137 1.36 -20.61 -6.27
C LEU A 137 0.27 -20.48 -5.20
N PRO A 138 0.59 -20.63 -3.90
CA PRO A 138 -0.40 -20.60 -2.82
C PRO A 138 -0.79 -19.14 -2.46
N PHE A 139 -1.08 -18.33 -3.47
CA PHE A 139 -1.41 -16.92 -3.30
C PHE A 139 -2.93 -16.75 -3.32
N LYS A 140 -3.42 -15.84 -2.49
CA LYS A 140 -4.82 -15.44 -2.45
C LYS A 140 -4.95 -13.96 -2.72
N VAL A 141 -6.03 -13.57 -3.40
CA VAL A 141 -6.28 -12.17 -3.74
C VAL A 141 -7.25 -11.57 -2.73
N LYS A 142 -6.89 -10.41 -2.19
CA LYS A 142 -7.79 -9.56 -1.41
C LYS A 142 -8.11 -8.30 -2.17
N ARG A 143 -9.36 -7.88 -2.16
CA ARG A 143 -9.75 -6.51 -2.47
C ARG A 143 -9.59 -5.65 -1.22
N VAL A 144 -8.86 -4.55 -1.35
CA VAL A 144 -8.58 -3.61 -0.26
C VAL A 144 -9.05 -2.21 -0.61
N GLU A 145 -9.30 -1.41 0.42
CA GLU A 145 -9.87 -0.07 0.27
C GLU A 145 -8.80 1.01 0.49
N SER A 146 -8.77 2.00 -0.40
CA SER A 146 -8.05 3.25 -0.23
C SER A 146 -9.07 4.35 0.03
N ILE A 147 -9.12 4.82 1.27
CA ILE A 147 -10.19 5.68 1.77
C ILE A 147 -9.65 7.06 2.11
N TYR A 148 -10.29 8.09 1.55
CA TYR A 148 -9.89 9.48 1.71
C TYR A 148 -10.92 10.25 2.53
N TRP A 149 -10.41 11.05 3.44
CA TRP A 149 -11.19 11.76 4.45
C TRP A 149 -10.83 13.24 4.41
N LYS A 150 -11.84 14.11 4.36
CA LYS A 150 -11.60 15.56 4.49
C LYS A 150 -11.01 15.88 5.85
N VAL A 151 -10.09 16.85 5.86
CA VAL A 151 -9.57 17.46 7.08
C VAL A 151 -10.02 18.91 7.19
N ASP A 152 -10.23 19.38 8.42
CA ASP A 152 -10.55 20.78 8.70
C ASP A 152 -9.36 21.73 8.54
N ASN A 153 -8.13 21.19 8.62
CA ASN A 153 -6.88 21.92 8.50
C ASN A 153 -5.88 21.17 7.60
N ALA A 154 -5.90 21.48 6.30
CA ALA A 154 -5.03 20.84 5.32
C ALA A 154 -3.55 21.13 5.54
N ASP A 155 -3.19 22.34 5.98
CA ASP A 155 -1.79 22.71 6.23
C ASP A 155 -1.18 21.87 7.35
N ALA A 156 -1.93 21.65 8.43
CA ALA A 156 -1.50 20.79 9.53
C ALA A 156 -1.28 19.34 9.07
N TYR A 157 -2.11 18.85 8.16
CA TYR A 157 -1.98 17.51 7.59
C TYR A 157 -1.13 17.48 6.31
N SER A 158 -0.41 18.54 5.97
CA SER A 158 0.43 18.53 4.77
C SER A 158 1.58 17.53 4.92
N SER A 159 2.00 16.95 3.81
CA SER A 159 3.13 16.03 3.74
C SER A 159 4.49 16.69 4.00
N ASP A 160 4.55 18.02 4.18
CA ASP A 160 5.73 18.75 4.67
C ASP A 160 5.85 18.74 6.20
N ILE A 161 4.75 18.52 6.92
CA ILE A 161 4.67 18.70 8.37
C ILE A 161 4.32 17.40 9.08
N PHE A 162 3.43 16.60 8.49
CA PHE A 162 2.88 15.41 9.11
C PHE A 162 3.43 14.14 8.43
N PRO A 163 3.90 13.14 9.19
CA PRO A 163 4.43 11.92 8.60
C PRO A 163 3.34 11.00 8.08
N THR A 164 3.73 10.06 7.21
CA THR A 164 2.92 8.85 7.00
C THR A 164 2.89 8.07 8.30
N THR A 165 1.77 7.41 8.60
CA THR A 165 1.64 6.69 9.87
C THR A 165 1.21 5.25 9.67
N PHE A 166 1.54 4.41 10.65
CA PHE A 166 1.03 3.05 10.77
C PHE A 166 0.63 2.77 12.22
N GLY A 167 -0.67 2.64 12.45
CA GLY A 167 -1.23 2.42 13.78
C GLY A 167 -1.81 1.02 13.93
N ILE A 168 -1.69 0.47 15.14
CA ILE A 168 -2.33 -0.79 15.53
C ILE A 168 -3.44 -0.49 16.52
N ALA A 169 -4.66 -0.97 16.24
CA ALA A 169 -5.80 -0.84 17.14
C ALA A 169 -6.74 -2.05 16.99
N HIS A 170 -7.18 -2.60 18.12
CA HIS A 170 -8.12 -3.73 18.17
C HIS A 170 -7.69 -4.98 17.37
N GLY A 171 -6.38 -5.20 17.20
CA GLY A 171 -5.84 -6.31 16.39
C GLY A 171 -5.76 -6.02 14.89
N ASP A 172 -6.26 -4.86 14.45
CA ASP A 172 -6.17 -4.38 13.08
C ASP A 172 -5.02 -3.39 12.89
N THR A 173 -4.61 -3.23 11.63
CA THR A 173 -3.57 -2.29 11.22
C THR A 173 -4.13 -1.25 10.26
N PHE A 174 -3.71 -0.01 10.47
CA PHE A 174 -4.18 1.15 9.74
C PHE A 174 -3.00 1.98 9.29
N TYR A 175 -2.98 2.39 8.04
CA TYR A 175 -1.96 3.29 7.52
C TYR A 175 -2.58 4.63 7.14
N SER A 176 -1.79 5.70 7.23
CA SER A 176 -2.19 7.01 6.76
C SER A 176 -1.16 7.65 5.84
N ILE A 177 -1.67 8.39 4.85
CA ILE A 177 -0.91 9.29 4.01
C ILE A 177 -1.45 10.71 4.26
N PRO A 178 -0.58 11.69 4.56
CA PRO A 178 -0.93 13.10 4.70
C PRO A 178 -1.62 13.66 3.45
N VAL A 179 -2.08 14.92 3.52
CA VAL A 179 -2.61 15.66 2.37
C VAL A 179 -1.52 15.81 1.32
N ASP A 180 -1.64 15.01 0.26
CA ASP A 180 -0.68 14.95 -0.83
C ASP A 180 -1.32 14.51 -2.16
N GLU A 181 -2.21 13.49 -2.11
CA GLU A 181 -2.88 12.94 -3.31
C GLU A 181 -4.11 13.77 -3.73
N TYR A 182 -4.96 14.17 -2.77
CA TYR A 182 -6.17 14.96 -3.02
C TYR A 182 -6.21 16.24 -2.15
N PRO A 183 -6.68 17.38 -2.70
CA PRO A 183 -6.77 18.62 -1.93
C PRO A 183 -7.62 18.46 -0.66
N ASN A 184 -7.07 18.87 0.48
CA ASN A 184 -7.72 18.86 1.79
C ASN A 184 -8.18 17.46 2.27
N MET A 185 -7.56 16.40 1.76
CA MET A 185 -7.90 15.03 2.18
C MET A 185 -6.66 14.24 2.58
N VAL A 186 -6.78 13.53 3.70
CA VAL A 186 -5.82 12.49 4.09
C VAL A 186 -6.32 11.13 3.61
N LYS A 187 -5.40 10.25 3.25
CA LYS A 187 -5.72 8.83 3.08
C LYS A 187 -5.56 8.14 4.41
N ILE A 188 -6.58 7.47 4.92
CA ILE A 188 -6.49 6.62 6.12
C ILE A 188 -7.25 5.35 5.80
N SER A 189 -6.58 4.20 5.89
CA SER A 189 -7.14 2.94 5.40
C SER A 189 -6.65 1.76 6.22
N SER A 190 -7.44 0.68 6.22
CA SER A 190 -7.03 -0.59 6.82
C SER A 190 -6.16 -1.38 5.83
N ALA A 191 -5.19 -2.16 6.33
CA ALA A 191 -4.53 -3.19 5.53
C ALA A 191 -5.40 -4.45 5.34
N GLY A 192 -6.59 -4.47 5.95
CA GLY A 192 -7.62 -5.49 5.76
C GLY A 192 -8.34 -5.40 4.41
N GLY A 193 -9.29 -6.29 4.21
CA GLY A 193 -10.05 -6.41 2.96
C GLY A 193 -10.79 -7.73 2.86
N ILE A 194 -11.50 -7.95 1.75
CA ILE A 194 -12.22 -9.20 1.47
C ILE A 194 -11.47 -10.03 0.45
N TRP A 195 -11.52 -11.35 0.62
CA TRP A 195 -11.07 -12.26 -0.42
C TRP A 195 -11.92 -12.06 -1.67
N THR A 196 -11.29 -12.02 -2.83
CA THR A 196 -12.00 -11.81 -4.10
C THR A 196 -11.32 -12.57 -5.25
N ASP A 197 -12.02 -12.65 -6.38
CA ASP A 197 -11.42 -13.05 -7.65
C ASP A 197 -10.85 -11.81 -8.37
N ALA A 198 -9.64 -11.91 -8.92
CA ALA A 198 -8.96 -10.77 -9.54
C ALA A 198 -9.74 -10.15 -10.71
N ASN A 199 -10.53 -10.94 -11.45
CA ASN A 199 -11.33 -10.45 -12.57
C ASN A 199 -12.66 -9.83 -12.12
N ASN A 200 -13.09 -10.11 -10.89
CA ASN A 200 -14.40 -9.72 -10.37
C ASN A 200 -14.33 -8.78 -9.17
N ARG A 201 -13.16 -8.17 -8.88
CA ARG A 201 -12.97 -7.29 -7.72
C ARG A 201 -14.01 -6.18 -7.61
N ASP A 202 -14.49 -5.65 -8.74
CA ASP A 202 -15.42 -4.53 -8.78
C ASP A 202 -16.90 -4.97 -8.72
N THR A 203 -17.16 -6.28 -8.70
CA THR A 203 -18.51 -6.84 -8.56
C THR A 203 -18.95 -7.01 -7.10
N GLU A 204 -18.00 -6.95 -6.16
CA GLU A 204 -18.25 -7.06 -4.73
C GLU A 204 -19.05 -5.86 -4.19
N SER A 205 -20.00 -6.11 -3.29
CA SER A 205 -20.90 -5.06 -2.80
C SER A 205 -20.25 -4.20 -1.71
N GLY A 206 -19.96 -2.94 -2.04
CA GLY A 206 -19.70 -1.85 -1.09
C GLY A 206 -18.40 -1.96 -0.27
N PRO A 207 -18.10 -0.93 0.54
CA PRO A 207 -16.94 -0.95 1.42
C PRO A 207 -17.21 -1.71 2.72
N VAL A 208 -16.20 -2.46 3.19
CA VAL A 208 -16.25 -3.30 4.40
C VAL A 208 -15.37 -2.79 5.52
N THR A 209 -14.33 -2.01 5.24
CA THR A 209 -13.37 -1.54 6.27
C THR A 209 -13.70 -0.16 6.83
N VAL A 210 -14.61 0.59 6.18
CA VAL A 210 -14.98 1.96 6.56
C VAL A 210 -15.37 2.12 8.04
N PRO A 211 -16.18 1.25 8.65
CA PRO A 211 -16.52 1.40 10.08
C PRO A 211 -15.30 1.34 11.00
N ALA A 212 -14.44 0.32 10.82
CA ALA A 212 -13.23 0.16 11.62
C ALA A 212 -12.25 1.33 11.42
N VAL A 213 -12.12 1.82 10.18
CA VAL A 213 -11.29 2.99 9.87
C VAL A 213 -11.86 4.26 10.52
N ALA A 214 -13.19 4.45 10.50
CA ALA A 214 -13.84 5.58 11.16
C ALA A 214 -13.64 5.57 12.69
N ASP A 215 -13.72 4.40 13.32
CA ASP A 215 -13.46 4.22 14.75
C ASP A 215 -11.99 4.51 15.09
N PHE A 216 -11.06 4.03 14.26
CA PHE A 216 -9.64 4.35 14.39
C PHE A 216 -9.37 5.85 14.25
N ILE A 217 -9.98 6.51 13.27
CA ILE A 217 -9.91 7.97 13.10
C ILE A 217 -10.42 8.68 14.35
N SER A 218 -11.60 8.30 14.83
CA SER A 218 -12.25 8.90 16.00
C SER A 218 -11.41 8.78 17.26
N SER A 219 -10.63 7.71 17.41
CA SER A 219 -9.75 7.51 18.57
C SER A 219 -8.36 8.11 18.42
N THR A 220 -7.87 8.32 17.20
CA THR A 220 -6.44 8.59 16.94
C THR A 220 -6.18 9.97 16.36
N PHE A 221 -7.08 10.48 15.52
CA PHE A 221 -6.86 11.71 14.75
C PHE A 221 -7.80 12.84 15.17
N ARG A 222 -7.40 14.08 14.89
CA ARG A 222 -8.16 15.31 15.17
C ARG A 222 -8.55 16.00 13.86
N GLY A 223 -9.75 16.57 13.78
CA GLY A 223 -10.12 17.37 12.61
C GLY A 223 -10.33 16.58 11.31
N VAL A 224 -10.35 15.24 11.35
CA VAL A 224 -10.69 14.38 10.22
C VAL A 224 -12.20 14.11 10.22
N ALA A 225 -12.84 14.18 9.05
CA ALA A 225 -14.27 13.95 8.90
C ALA A 225 -14.68 12.54 9.31
N CYS A 226 -15.90 12.39 9.82
CA CYS A 226 -16.46 11.08 10.25
C CYS A 226 -17.02 10.23 9.10
N LYS A 227 -17.05 10.77 7.87
CA LYS A 227 -17.49 10.06 6.67
C LYS A 227 -16.45 10.21 5.55
N PRO A 228 -16.18 9.15 4.79
CA PRO A 228 -15.22 9.21 3.70
C PRO A 228 -15.76 10.08 2.56
N SER A 229 -14.86 10.75 1.85
CA SER A 229 -15.19 11.52 0.65
C SER A 229 -14.95 10.73 -0.63
N ILE A 230 -13.91 9.88 -0.64
CA ILE A 230 -13.56 9.01 -1.77
C ILE A 230 -13.21 7.64 -1.20
N ILE A 231 -13.63 6.59 -1.90
CA ILE A 231 -13.25 5.20 -1.65
C ILE A 231 -12.82 4.61 -2.98
N ASP A 232 -11.54 4.30 -3.10
CA ASP A 232 -10.97 3.57 -4.22
C ASP A 232 -10.69 2.12 -3.80
N TYR A 233 -10.63 1.22 -4.78
CA TYR A 233 -10.36 -0.19 -4.55
C TYR A 233 -9.06 -0.63 -5.23
N CYS A 234 -8.27 -1.42 -4.52
CA CYS A 234 -7.04 -2.02 -4.98
C CYS A 234 -7.07 -3.53 -4.68
N MET A 235 -6.03 -4.25 -5.10
CA MET A 235 -5.85 -5.65 -4.77
C MET A 235 -4.50 -5.91 -4.12
N TYR A 236 -4.49 -6.83 -3.16
CA TYR A 236 -3.28 -7.48 -2.68
C TYR A 236 -3.24 -8.94 -3.13
N THR A 237 -2.06 -9.40 -3.51
CA THR A 237 -1.74 -10.83 -3.66
C THR A 237 -0.98 -11.27 -2.43
N VAL A 238 -1.59 -12.11 -1.59
CA VAL A 238 -1.10 -12.48 -0.26
C VAL A 238 -0.63 -13.93 -0.28
N THR A 239 0.59 -14.19 0.22
CA THR A 239 1.11 -15.54 0.44
C THR A 239 0.60 -16.13 1.75
N GLY A 240 0.64 -17.45 1.92
CA GLY A 240 0.28 -18.11 3.20
C GLY A 240 1.05 -17.65 4.45
N LEU A 241 2.10 -16.83 4.28
CA LEU A 241 2.92 -16.26 5.36
C LEU A 241 2.79 -14.72 5.46
N ASN A 242 1.83 -14.09 4.78
CA ASN A 242 1.65 -12.62 4.69
C ASN A 242 2.91 -11.86 4.19
N SER A 243 3.87 -12.53 3.57
CA SER A 243 5.23 -12.00 3.35
C SER A 243 5.40 -11.14 2.09
N VAL A 244 4.40 -11.11 1.21
CA VAL A 244 4.40 -10.27 0.01
C VAL A 244 3.00 -9.68 -0.16
N GLN A 245 2.91 -8.36 -0.23
CA GLN A 245 1.72 -7.62 -0.67
C GLN A 245 2.11 -6.90 -1.96
N LEU A 246 1.64 -7.40 -3.10
CA LEU A 246 1.80 -6.70 -4.38
C LEU A 246 0.65 -5.70 -4.53
N TRP A 247 1.01 -4.43 -4.68
CA TRP A 247 0.09 -3.33 -4.92
C TRP A 247 -0.16 -3.18 -6.41
N GLY A 248 -1.42 -3.13 -6.83
CA GLY A 248 -1.80 -2.84 -8.21
C GLY A 248 -3.09 -2.03 -8.26
N SER A 249 -2.97 -0.72 -8.48
CA SER A 249 -4.04 0.08 -9.07
C SER A 249 -3.93 -0.06 -10.60
N LEU A 250 -5.04 -0.40 -11.25
CA LEU A 250 -5.19 -0.25 -12.70
C LEU A 250 -5.81 1.12 -12.95
#